data_AF-A0A182VDI0-F1
#
_entry.id   AF-A0A182VDI0-F1
#
_cell.length_a   1.000
_cell.length_b   1.000
_cell.length_c   1.000
_cell.angle_alpha   90.00
_cell.angle_beta   90.00
_cell.angle_gamma   90.00
#
_symmetry.space_group_name_H-M   'P 1'
#
loop_
_entity.id
_entity.type
_entity.pdbx_description
1 polymer ?
#
loop_
_entity_poly.entity_id
_entity_poly.type
_entity_poly.pdbx_seq_one_letter_code
_entity_poly.pdbx_strand_id
1 'polypeptide(L)'
;MAEANKTTARQQFLDSYTALVNGISTARFDEFKDFFANENDFEVAVQEFRDGLQQELLAKVNRLWNECDIDTNVEILESLKSKAAGSSNKMWRPTGKSVSEQVRPLVVNKLKTSLKFYQLQLGFQKERTEELIYSIETMRAKYRAMQTRRNHLLQQITNEQKTFDSIRAHHKELEHKVNVDLQNCPNRK
;
A
#
# COMPACT_ATOMS: atom_id res chain seq x y z
N MET A 1 -13.44 -34.51 2.54
CA MET A 1 -13.23 -34.94 3.94
C MET A 1 -14.34 -34.33 4.77
N ALA A 2 -14.99 -35.13 5.60
CA ALA A 2 -16.33 -34.91 6.13
C ALA A 2 -16.48 -33.59 6.90
N GLU A 3 -17.30 -32.67 6.37
CA GLU A 3 -18.02 -31.69 7.17
C GLU A 3 -19.04 -32.46 8.00
N ALA A 4 -18.62 -32.92 9.17
CA ALA A 4 -19.52 -33.50 10.14
C ALA A 4 -20.61 -32.47 10.43
N ASN A 5 -21.88 -32.87 10.22
CA ASN A 5 -23.10 -32.13 10.56
C ASN A 5 -22.97 -31.47 11.93
N LYS A 6 -22.44 -30.24 11.96
CA LYS A 6 -22.38 -29.42 13.16
C LYS A 6 -23.72 -28.74 13.21
N THR A 7 -24.69 -29.37 13.89
CA THR A 7 -25.92 -28.70 14.29
C THR A 7 -25.51 -27.40 14.97
N THR A 8 -25.82 -26.26 14.34
CA THR A 8 -25.39 -24.96 14.84
C THR A 8 -25.95 -24.75 16.24
N ALA A 9 -25.27 -24.00 17.10
CA ALA A 9 -25.78 -23.70 18.44
C ALA A 9 -27.19 -23.09 18.39
N ARG A 10 -27.48 -22.35 17.31
CA ARG A 10 -28.81 -21.88 16.94
C ARG A 10 -29.81 -23.03 16.81
N GLN A 11 -29.52 -24.00 15.95
CA GLN A 11 -30.42 -25.13 15.71
C GLN A 11 -30.66 -25.96 16.98
N GLN A 12 -29.62 -26.18 17.79
CA GLN A 12 -29.78 -26.86 19.08
C GLN A 12 -30.75 -26.12 20.03
N PHE A 13 -30.68 -24.79 20.06
CA PHE A 13 -31.62 -23.96 20.82
C PHE A 13 -33.04 -24.09 20.26
N LEU A 14 -33.20 -23.97 18.94
CA LEU A 14 -34.52 -24.07 18.27
C LEU A 14 -35.18 -25.42 18.57
N ASP A 15 -34.42 -26.50 18.46
CA ASP A 15 -34.90 -27.87 18.70
C ASP A 15 -35.27 -28.07 20.18
N SER A 16 -34.42 -27.61 21.10
CA SER A 16 -34.65 -27.73 22.55
C SER A 16 -35.87 -26.93 23.00
N TYR A 17 -36.05 -25.72 22.48
CA TYR A 17 -37.21 -24.90 22.81
C TYR A 17 -38.50 -25.47 22.21
N THR A 18 -38.46 -25.95 20.97
CA THR A 18 -39.61 -26.62 20.35
C THR A 18 -40.03 -27.84 21.16
N ALA A 19 -39.07 -28.65 21.61
CA ALA A 19 -39.34 -29.79 22.48
C ALA A 19 -39.94 -29.38 23.84
N LEU A 20 -39.46 -28.27 24.43
CA LEU A 20 -40.00 -27.72 25.67
C LEU A 20 -41.48 -27.33 25.53
N VAL A 21 -41.82 -26.59 24.46
CA VAL A 21 -43.18 -26.12 24.21
C VAL A 21 -44.13 -27.29 23.95
N ASN A 22 -43.69 -28.27 23.17
CA ASN A 22 -44.46 -29.50 22.93
C ASN A 22 -44.64 -30.34 24.20
N GLY A 23 -43.73 -30.22 25.18
CA GLY A 23 -43.83 -30.89 26.48
C GLY A 23 -44.80 -30.26 27.47
N ILE A 24 -45.38 -29.09 27.17
CA ILE A 24 -46.36 -28.43 28.05
C ILE A 24 -47.66 -29.25 28.04
N SER A 25 -47.90 -30.06 29.06
CA SER A 25 -49.10 -30.91 29.15
C SER A 25 -50.41 -30.13 29.10
N THR A 26 -51.41 -30.66 28.39
CA THR A 26 -52.78 -30.14 28.35
C THR A 26 -53.42 -30.08 29.74
N ALA A 27 -53.05 -31.01 30.63
CA ALA A 27 -53.54 -31.05 32.02
C ALA A 27 -53.22 -29.79 32.84
N ARG A 28 -52.24 -28.98 32.40
CA ARG A 28 -51.93 -27.69 33.04
C ARG A 28 -53.03 -26.65 32.82
N PHE A 29 -53.93 -26.87 31.86
CA PHE A 29 -55.00 -25.97 31.49
C PHE A 29 -56.39 -26.49 31.90
N ASP A 30 -56.47 -27.61 32.64
CA ASP A 30 -57.75 -28.23 33.03
C ASP A 30 -58.69 -27.30 33.78
N GLU A 31 -58.15 -26.32 34.53
CA GLU A 31 -58.93 -25.26 35.20
C GLU A 31 -59.78 -24.42 34.21
N PHE A 32 -59.37 -24.36 32.94
CA PHE A 32 -60.07 -23.61 31.91
C PHE A 32 -61.08 -24.46 31.11
N LYS A 33 -61.16 -25.77 31.37
CA LYS A 33 -61.94 -26.71 30.54
C LYS A 33 -63.43 -26.35 30.47
N ASP A 34 -64.00 -25.86 31.57
CA ASP A 34 -65.42 -25.47 31.66
C ASP A 34 -65.79 -24.25 30.80
N PHE A 35 -64.80 -23.49 30.30
CA PHE A 35 -65.04 -22.36 29.40
C PHE A 35 -65.15 -22.75 27.92
N PHE A 36 -64.90 -24.02 27.57
CA PHE A 36 -64.94 -24.51 26.19
C PHE A 36 -66.19 -25.35 25.92
N ALA A 37 -66.68 -25.30 24.68
CA ALA A 37 -67.91 -25.98 24.29
C ALA A 37 -67.75 -27.52 24.23
N ASN A 38 -66.54 -28.01 24.01
CA ASN A 38 -66.19 -29.43 23.98
C ASN A 38 -64.66 -29.61 24.17
N GLU A 39 -64.24 -30.86 24.36
CA GLU A 39 -62.84 -31.22 24.60
C GLU A 39 -61.92 -30.94 23.40
N ASN A 40 -62.46 -31.03 22.17
CA ASN A 40 -61.71 -30.72 20.96
C ASN A 40 -61.38 -29.22 20.84
N ASP A 41 -62.33 -28.34 21.17
CA ASP A 41 -62.10 -26.89 21.18
C ASP A 41 -61.07 -26.49 22.25
N PHE A 42 -61.07 -27.18 23.40
CA PHE A 42 -60.04 -27.01 24.43
C PHE A 42 -58.65 -27.44 23.96
N GLU A 43 -58.53 -28.62 23.34
CA GLU A 43 -57.26 -29.11 22.79
C GLU A 43 -56.71 -28.18 21.69
N VAL A 44 -57.57 -27.66 20.82
CA VAL A 44 -57.21 -26.68 19.80
C VAL A 44 -56.67 -25.41 20.43
N ALA A 45 -57.35 -24.86 21.45
CA ALA A 45 -56.90 -23.64 22.13
C ALA A 45 -55.54 -23.81 22.84
N VAL A 46 -55.30 -24.98 23.46
CA VAL A 46 -53.99 -25.30 24.05
C VAL A 46 -52.92 -25.41 22.96
N GLN A 47 -53.25 -25.96 21.80
CA GLN A 47 -52.31 -26.04 20.68
C GLN A 47 -52.02 -24.64 20.09
N GLU A 48 -53.02 -23.77 19.95
CA GLU A 48 -52.82 -22.37 19.53
C GLU A 48 -51.92 -21.61 20.51
N PHE A 49 -52.09 -21.84 21.82
CA PHE A 49 -51.20 -21.28 22.83
C PHE A 49 -49.75 -21.74 22.63
N ARG A 50 -49.53 -23.05 22.42
CA ARG A 50 -48.20 -23.60 22.17
C ARG A 50 -47.59 -23.02 20.91
N ASP A 51 -48.35 -22.98 19.81
CA ASP A 51 -47.90 -22.46 18.52
C ASP A 51 -47.54 -20.98 18.64
N GLY A 52 -48.37 -20.17 19.31
CA GLY A 52 -48.10 -18.75 19.54
C GLY A 52 -46.85 -18.52 20.39
N LEU A 53 -46.70 -19.26 21.48
CA LEU A 53 -45.53 -19.18 22.37
C LEU A 53 -44.25 -19.63 21.65
N GLN A 54 -44.35 -20.65 20.79
CA GLN A 54 -43.24 -21.11 19.97
C GLN A 54 -42.85 -20.03 18.96
N GLN A 55 -43.80 -19.55 18.15
CA GLN A 55 -43.55 -18.60 17.08
C GLN A 55 -42.96 -17.28 17.60
N GLU A 56 -43.52 -16.71 18.66
CA GLU A 56 -43.05 -15.42 19.21
C GLU A 56 -41.61 -15.49 19.72
N LEU A 57 -41.27 -16.51 20.50
CA LEU A 57 -39.90 -16.61 21.01
C LEU A 57 -38.91 -16.95 19.90
N LEU A 58 -39.28 -17.86 18.99
CA LEU A 58 -38.42 -18.20 17.86
C LEU A 58 -38.17 -16.99 16.96
N ALA A 59 -39.18 -16.16 16.71
CA ALA A 59 -39.02 -14.92 15.96
C ALA A 59 -38.05 -13.96 16.66
N LYS A 60 -38.19 -13.76 17.98
CA LYS A 60 -37.28 -12.90 18.75
C LYS A 60 -35.85 -13.42 18.77
N VAL A 61 -35.66 -14.72 18.96
CA VAL A 61 -34.32 -15.32 18.98
C VAL A 61 -33.68 -15.25 17.60
N ASN A 62 -34.41 -15.58 16.54
CA ASN A 62 -33.90 -15.47 15.18
C ASN A 62 -33.52 -14.03 14.82
N ARG A 63 -34.34 -13.06 15.23
CA ARG A 63 -34.04 -11.64 15.06
C ARG A 63 -32.75 -11.26 15.79
N LEU A 64 -32.63 -11.59 17.07
CA LEU A 64 -31.43 -11.29 17.88
C LEU A 64 -30.19 -11.97 17.30
N TRP A 65 -30.32 -13.21 16.82
CA TRP A 65 -29.22 -13.96 16.22
C TRP A 65 -28.67 -13.28 14.97
N ASN A 66 -29.59 -12.78 14.13
CA ASN A 66 -29.25 -12.10 12.89
C ASN A 66 -28.75 -10.67 13.14
N GLU A 67 -29.40 -9.90 14.04
CA GLU A 67 -29.00 -8.52 14.38
C GLU A 67 -27.61 -8.45 15.03
N CYS A 68 -27.27 -9.44 15.87
CA CYS A 68 -25.97 -9.53 16.53
C CYS A 68 -24.92 -10.29 15.70
N ASP A 69 -25.28 -10.77 14.50
CA ASP A 69 -24.41 -11.53 13.59
C ASP A 69 -23.61 -12.63 14.32
N ILE A 70 -24.33 -13.43 15.13
CA ILE A 70 -23.72 -14.37 16.07
C ILE A 70 -22.91 -15.44 15.32
N ASP A 71 -23.41 -15.92 14.18
CA ASP A 71 -22.76 -16.97 13.40
C ASP A 71 -21.36 -16.52 12.93
N THR A 72 -21.26 -15.33 12.33
CA THR A 72 -19.99 -14.73 11.89
C THR A 72 -19.03 -14.51 13.07
N ASN A 73 -19.55 -14.01 14.21
CA ASN A 73 -18.74 -13.80 15.40
C ASN A 73 -18.16 -15.12 15.95
N VAL A 74 -18.94 -16.19 15.96
CA VAL A 74 -18.49 -17.53 16.39
C VAL A 74 -17.44 -18.09 15.43
N GLU A 75 -17.63 -17.93 14.12
CA GLU A 75 -16.65 -18.34 13.10
C GLU A 75 -15.32 -17.60 13.26
N ILE A 76 -15.36 -16.28 13.48
CA ILE A 76 -14.17 -15.46 13.75
C ILE A 76 -13.45 -15.98 15.00
N LEU A 77 -14.17 -16.29 16.07
CA LEU A 77 -13.58 -16.81 17.31
C LEU A 77 -12.90 -18.16 17.11
N GLU A 78 -13.51 -19.09 16.37
CA GLU A 78 -12.88 -20.38 16.05
C GLU A 78 -11.66 -20.21 15.11
N SER A 79 -11.71 -19.25 14.18
CA SER A 79 -10.55 -18.88 13.35
C SER A 79 -9.40 -18.31 14.20
N LEU A 80 -9.69 -17.45 15.17
CA LEU A 80 -8.68 -16.89 16.08
C LEU A 80 -8.08 -17.97 16.98
N LYS A 81 -8.91 -18.89 17.49
CA LYS A 81 -8.48 -20.02 18.31
C LYS A 81 -7.56 -20.97 17.54
N SER A 82 -7.91 -21.31 16.29
CA SER A 82 -7.06 -22.15 15.44
C SER A 82 -5.73 -21.48 15.09
N LYS A 83 -5.72 -20.18 14.77
CA LYS A 83 -4.48 -19.40 14.54
C LYS A 83 -3.57 -19.32 15.77
N ALA A 84 -4.15 -19.37 16.98
CA ALA A 84 -3.41 -19.33 18.23
C ALA A 84 -2.95 -20.72 18.72
N ALA A 85 -3.37 -21.81 18.06
CA ALA A 85 -2.99 -23.17 18.43
C ALA A 85 -1.46 -23.35 18.34
N GLY A 86 -0.82 -23.60 19.48
CA GLY A 86 0.65 -23.74 19.60
C GLY A 86 1.39 -22.55 20.22
N SER A 87 0.72 -21.44 20.54
CA SER A 87 1.34 -20.22 21.12
C SER A 87 1.19 -20.09 22.65
N SER A 88 0.65 -21.11 23.34
CA SER A 88 -0.21 -20.89 24.51
C SER A 88 0.45 -20.77 25.90
N ASN A 89 1.68 -20.27 26.06
CA ASN A 89 2.17 -19.99 27.41
C ASN A 89 1.64 -18.67 28.00
N LYS A 90 1.10 -17.77 27.18
CA LYS A 90 0.54 -16.50 27.64
C LYS A 90 -0.92 -16.38 27.22
N MET A 91 -1.83 -16.59 28.17
CA MET A 91 -3.24 -16.26 27.97
C MET A 91 -3.42 -14.75 28.00
N TRP A 92 -4.24 -14.22 27.09
CA TRP A 92 -4.64 -12.82 27.14
C TRP A 92 -5.41 -12.54 28.45
N ARG A 93 -5.11 -11.40 29.07
CA ARG A 93 -5.80 -10.88 30.26
C ARG A 93 -6.05 -9.39 30.04
N PRO A 94 -7.18 -8.84 30.51
CA PRO A 94 -7.37 -7.40 30.58
C PRO A 94 -6.17 -6.77 31.30
N THR A 95 -5.47 -5.88 30.61
CA THR A 95 -4.15 -5.40 31.07
C THR A 95 -4.25 -4.27 32.10
N GLY A 96 -5.44 -3.71 32.33
CA GLY A 96 -5.66 -2.49 33.12
C GLY A 96 -5.09 -1.22 32.48
N LYS A 97 -4.44 -1.34 31.32
CA LYS A 97 -3.80 -0.22 30.60
C LYS A 97 -4.82 0.54 29.79
N SER A 98 -4.59 1.85 29.64
CA SER A 98 -5.38 2.70 28.76
C SER A 98 -5.29 2.23 27.31
N VAL A 99 -6.28 2.59 26.48
CA VAL A 99 -6.28 2.30 25.03
C VAL A 99 -4.99 2.80 24.38
N SER A 100 -4.51 4.00 24.77
CA SER A 100 -3.28 4.58 24.26
C SER A 100 -2.04 3.70 24.47
N GLU A 101 -1.96 3.03 25.63
CA GLU A 101 -0.84 2.17 25.98
C GLU A 101 -0.92 0.82 25.29
N GLN A 102 -2.14 0.32 25.07
CA GLN A 102 -2.37 -0.93 24.34
C GLN A 102 -2.02 -0.78 22.86
N VAL A 103 -2.28 0.38 22.25
CA VAL A 103 -1.98 0.65 20.83
C VAL A 103 -0.54 1.12 20.59
N ARG A 104 0.17 1.59 21.64
CA ARG A 104 1.55 2.07 21.54
C ARG A 104 2.50 1.13 20.79
N PRO A 105 2.51 -0.20 21.00
CA PRO A 105 3.37 -1.11 20.24
C PRO A 105 3.11 -1.07 18.73
N LEU A 106 1.86 -0.94 18.30
CA LEU A 106 1.50 -0.83 16.88
C LEU A 106 2.03 0.48 16.28
N VAL A 107 1.91 1.59 17.02
CA VAL A 107 2.46 2.89 16.61
C VAL A 107 3.97 2.82 16.47
N VAL A 108 4.66 2.25 17.47
CA VAL A 108 6.12 2.07 17.44
C VAL A 108 6.55 1.20 16.27
N ASN A 109 5.85 0.09 15.98
CA ASN A 109 6.14 -0.76 14.83
C ASN A 109 5.96 -0.01 13.50
N LYS A 110 4.89 0.78 13.35
CA LYS A 110 4.69 1.62 12.16
C LYS A 110 5.83 2.63 11.98
N LEU A 111 6.24 3.30 13.06
CA LEU A 111 7.37 4.24 13.05
C LEU A 111 8.68 3.54 12.67
N LYS A 112 8.94 2.36 13.22
CA LYS A 112 10.13 1.55 12.89
C LYS A 112 10.20 1.20 11.40
N THR A 113 9.08 0.78 10.81
CA THR A 113 9.01 0.51 9.37
C THR A 113 9.26 1.78 8.55
N SER A 114 8.68 2.90 8.97
CA SER A 114 8.85 4.20 8.29
C SER A 114 10.31 4.66 8.34
N LEU A 115 10.98 4.53 9.48
CA LEU A 115 12.41 4.84 9.63
C LEU A 115 13.27 4.00 8.70
N LYS A 116 13.01 2.69 8.62
CA LYS A 116 13.74 1.80 7.71
C LYS A 116 13.57 2.22 6.24
N PHE A 117 12.37 2.60 5.84
CA PHE A 117 12.10 3.11 4.50
C PHE A 117 12.91 4.38 4.20
N TYR A 118 12.86 5.39 5.08
CA TYR A 118 13.59 6.64 4.86
C TYR A 118 15.11 6.45 4.88
N GLN A 119 15.62 5.53 5.70
CA GLN A 119 17.05 5.20 5.71
C GLN A 119 17.50 4.64 4.35
N LEU A 120 16.70 3.75 3.74
CA LEU A 120 16.99 3.22 2.41
C LEU A 120 16.91 4.32 1.35
N GLN A 121 15.89 5.18 1.42
CA GLN A 121 15.73 6.29 0.48
C GLN A 121 16.90 7.27 0.54
N LEU A 122 17.39 7.59 1.74
CA LEU A 122 18.56 8.45 1.91
C LEU A 122 19.83 7.80 1.35
N GLY A 123 20.03 6.50 1.57
CA GLY A 123 21.14 5.76 0.98
C GLY A 123 21.12 5.82 -0.55
N PHE A 124 19.96 5.57 -1.15
CA PHE A 124 19.77 5.66 -2.60
C PHE A 124 20.06 7.06 -3.16
N GLN A 125 19.54 8.11 -2.51
CA GLN A 125 19.79 9.49 -2.97
C GLN A 125 21.26 9.88 -2.85
N LYS A 126 21.96 9.40 -1.81
CA LYS A 126 23.39 9.63 -1.64
C LYS A 126 24.18 8.99 -2.78
N GLU A 127 23.94 7.72 -3.06
CA GLU A 127 24.62 6.99 -4.15
C GLU A 127 24.41 7.66 -5.50
N ARG A 128 23.15 7.98 -5.83
CA ARG A 128 22.81 8.70 -7.07
C ARG A 128 23.48 10.08 -7.17
N THR A 129 23.62 10.78 -6.04
CA THR A 129 24.27 12.09 -6.02
C THR A 129 25.76 11.97 -6.32
N GLU A 130 26.45 10.97 -5.75
CA GLU A 130 27.86 10.72 -6.02
C GLU A 130 28.10 10.38 -7.50
N GLU A 131 27.25 9.54 -8.10
CA GLU A 131 27.33 9.23 -9.54
C GLU A 131 27.19 10.48 -10.42
N LEU A 132 26.25 11.37 -10.08
CA LEU A 132 26.06 12.62 -10.80
C LEU A 132 27.24 13.57 -10.64
N ILE A 133 27.81 13.68 -9.44
CA ILE A 133 29.00 14.49 -9.18
C ILE A 133 30.16 13.99 -10.05
N TYR A 134 30.44 12.69 -10.05
CA TYR A 134 31.50 12.09 -10.85
C TYR A 134 31.33 12.38 -12.35
N SER A 135 30.10 12.26 -12.87
CA SER A 135 29.77 12.57 -14.27
C SER A 135 30.03 14.05 -14.60
N ILE A 136 29.59 14.97 -13.73
CA ILE A 136 29.79 16.41 -13.89
C ILE A 136 31.29 16.76 -13.88
N GLU A 137 32.07 16.20 -12.96
CA GLU A 137 33.51 16.43 -12.88
C GLU A 137 34.23 15.95 -14.13
N THR A 138 33.86 14.77 -14.63
CA THR A 138 34.38 14.23 -15.89
C THR A 138 34.10 15.15 -17.07
N MET A 139 32.88 15.69 -17.17
CA MET A 139 32.52 16.67 -18.22
C MET A 139 33.29 17.98 -18.07
N ARG A 140 33.46 18.49 -16.84
CA ARG A 140 34.27 19.70 -16.58
C ARG A 140 35.72 19.53 -17.03
N ALA A 141 36.31 18.36 -16.79
CA ALA A 141 37.67 18.05 -17.24
C ALA A 141 37.78 18.05 -18.78
N LYS A 142 36.83 17.40 -19.47
CA LYS A 142 36.75 17.41 -20.95
C LYS A 142 36.60 18.82 -21.51
N TYR A 143 35.75 19.64 -20.89
CA TYR A 143 35.56 21.03 -21.30
C TYR A 143 36.84 21.85 -21.16
N ARG A 144 37.57 21.71 -20.04
CA ARG A 144 38.87 22.38 -19.84
C ARG A 144 39.88 21.99 -20.92
N ALA A 145 39.98 20.70 -21.26
CA ALA A 145 40.88 20.24 -22.32
C ALA A 145 40.51 20.82 -23.68
N MET A 146 39.22 20.88 -24.01
CA MET A 146 38.72 21.50 -25.24
C MET A 146 39.05 23.00 -25.28
N GLN A 147 38.89 23.70 -24.16
CA GLN A 147 39.21 25.13 -24.06
C GLN A 147 40.71 25.39 -24.28
N THR A 148 41.59 24.57 -23.71
CA THR A 148 43.04 24.65 -23.96
C THR A 148 43.36 24.45 -25.44
N ARG A 149 42.76 23.45 -26.08
CA ARG A 149 42.94 23.20 -27.52
C ARG A 149 42.46 24.38 -28.37
N ARG A 150 41.30 24.96 -28.06
CA ARG A 150 40.77 26.15 -28.73
C ARG A 150 41.76 27.32 -28.64
N ASN A 151 42.29 27.59 -27.45
CA ASN A 151 43.25 28.67 -27.25
C ASN A 151 44.52 28.45 -28.08
N HIS A 152 45.03 27.22 -28.14
CA HIS A 152 46.19 26.89 -28.96
C HIS A 152 45.93 27.12 -30.46
N LEU A 153 44.78 26.68 -30.97
CA LEU A 153 44.39 26.90 -32.37
C LEU A 153 44.24 28.39 -32.70
N LEU A 154 43.63 29.18 -31.80
CA LEU A 154 43.53 30.63 -31.99
C LEU A 154 44.91 31.30 -32.06
N GLN A 155 45.86 30.83 -31.25
CA GLN A 155 47.24 31.30 -31.31
C GLN A 155 47.92 30.92 -32.64
N GLN A 156 47.70 29.70 -33.13
CA GLN A 156 48.20 29.26 -34.45
C GLN A 156 47.65 30.14 -35.58
N ILE A 157 46.33 30.37 -35.62
CA ILE A 157 45.70 31.26 -36.60
C ILE A 157 46.30 32.67 -36.53
N THR A 158 46.53 33.19 -35.32
CA THR A 158 47.15 34.51 -35.14
C THR A 158 48.57 34.56 -35.71
N ASN A 159 49.34 33.49 -35.53
CA ASN A 159 50.71 33.38 -36.06
C ASN A 159 50.72 33.24 -37.58
N GLU A 160 49.82 32.45 -38.15
CA GLU A 160 49.64 32.30 -39.60
C GLU A 160 49.23 33.63 -40.23
N GLN A 161 48.29 34.36 -39.61
CA GLN A 161 47.87 35.68 -40.08
C GLN A 161 49.05 36.66 -40.13
N LYS A 162 49.87 36.72 -39.07
CA LYS A 162 51.10 37.54 -39.05
C LYS A 162 52.07 37.16 -40.17
N THR A 163 52.25 35.87 -40.40
CA THR A 163 53.14 35.35 -41.45
C THR A 163 52.61 35.73 -42.84
N PHE A 164 51.31 35.57 -43.06
CA PHE A 164 50.64 36.00 -44.29
C PHE A 164 50.80 37.50 -44.54
N ASP A 165 50.56 38.33 -43.52
CA ASP A 165 50.67 39.79 -43.63
C ASP A 165 52.11 40.21 -43.96
N SER A 166 53.11 39.54 -43.36
CA SER A 166 54.53 39.75 -43.67
C SER A 166 54.87 39.39 -45.13
N ILE A 167 54.44 38.20 -45.60
CA ILE A 167 54.64 37.76 -46.99
C ILE A 167 53.95 38.73 -47.96
N ARG A 168 52.73 39.15 -47.66
CA ARG A 168 51.97 40.12 -48.47
C ARG A 168 52.69 41.46 -48.55
N ALA A 169 53.25 41.95 -47.45
CA ALA A 169 54.02 43.20 -47.44
C ALA A 169 55.28 43.07 -48.31
N HIS A 170 56.04 41.98 -48.15
CA HIS A 170 57.23 41.71 -48.96
C HIS A 170 56.88 41.58 -50.45
N HIS A 171 55.78 40.90 -50.79
CA HIS A 171 55.33 40.78 -52.17
C HIS A 171 55.05 42.15 -52.81
N LYS A 172 54.32 43.03 -52.11
CA LYS A 172 54.08 44.41 -52.57
C LYS A 172 55.36 45.20 -52.78
N GLU A 173 56.35 45.02 -51.90
CA GLU A 173 57.67 45.66 -52.06
C GLU A 173 58.37 45.18 -53.33
N LEU A 174 58.35 43.87 -53.62
CA LEU A 174 58.91 43.31 -54.85
C LEU A 174 58.16 43.77 -56.10
N GLU A 175 56.83 43.77 -56.09
CA GLU A 175 56.02 44.31 -57.19
C GLU A 175 56.37 45.77 -57.49
N HIS A 176 56.57 46.59 -56.44
CA HIS A 176 57.00 47.96 -56.61
C HIS A 176 58.39 48.06 -57.27
N LYS A 177 59.36 47.27 -56.81
CA LYS A 177 60.71 47.21 -57.40
C LYS A 177 60.67 46.78 -58.88
N VAL A 178 59.92 45.73 -59.20
CA VAL A 178 59.78 45.27 -60.60
C VAL A 178 59.15 46.35 -61.48
N ASN A 179 58.11 47.03 -61.01
CA ASN A 179 57.50 48.13 -61.77
C ASN A 179 58.47 49.29 -62.00
N VAL A 180 59.29 49.64 -61.00
CA VAL A 180 60.35 50.66 -61.13
C VAL A 180 61.41 50.21 -62.14
N ASP A 181 61.86 48.96 -62.08
CA ASP A 181 62.86 48.40 -62.99
C ASP A 181 62.34 48.35 -64.45
N LEU A 182 61.06 48.03 -64.64
CA LEU A 182 60.41 48.06 -65.95
C LEU A 182 60.27 49.48 -66.51
N GLN A 183 60.03 50.48 -65.66
CA GLN A 183 59.96 51.90 -66.07
C GLN A 183 61.34 52.50 -66.35
N ASN A 184 62.39 52.02 -65.65
CA ASN A 184 63.76 52.48 -65.81
C ASN A 184 64.54 51.73 -66.90
N CYS A 185 63.94 50.75 -67.59
CA CYS A 185 64.54 50.07 -68.73
C CYS A 185 64.54 51.00 -69.96
N PRO A 186 65.70 51.53 -70.40
CA PRO A 186 65.76 52.33 -71.62
C PRO A 186 65.83 51.37 -72.82
N ASN A 187 64.85 51.46 -73.72
CA ASN A 187 64.89 50.93 -75.09
C ASN A 187 65.55 49.54 -75.26
N ARG A 188 64.76 48.46 -75.13
CA ARG A 188 65.06 47.23 -75.90
C ARG A 188 64.81 47.53 -77.38
N LYS A 189 65.89 47.78 -78.13
CA LYS A 189 65.99 47.39 -79.54
C LYS A 189 66.32 45.90 -79.62
#